data_AF-A0AAW0TS22-F1
#
_entry.id   AF-A0AAW0TS22-F1
#
_cell.length_a   1.000
_cell.length_b   1.000
_cell.length_c   1.000
_cell.angle_alpha   90.00
_cell.angle_beta   90.00
_cell.angle_gamma   90.00
#
_symmetry.space_group_name_H-M   'P 1'
#
loop_
_entity.id
_entity.type
_entity.pdbx_description
1 polymer ?
#
loop_
_entity_poly.entity_id
_entity_poly.type
_entity_poly.pdbx_seq_one_letter_code
_entity_poly.pdbx_strand_id
1 'polypeptide(L)'
;MTAGTVCGALSPPPGSPCVSLTPFLTQSEVPNEVPWRVPTSPCRPFPCPDRHVCTVNSECRPGEACRPYHCTPACTMGEVSSVTVPVGAYISVHARTGGSSCGQVCVCGRGGVLKSCRFVPCVDPAPCWLGTSKIEHDTEVVMGCRVCVCHAGELTCLPRPVCHASSLLHALPPLTGLGAGAVSRGLTSEGSEGPEKLPCGCPDHWVPVCANNGRSFPSECLARCAGVRDGEWVTGECGARDGCDGVRCDAGQVCVSVPNTCLTLPATPCPQHICVPTDGGCPLEASIPACDTRGHQFESLCDLVRAGATLRHVGTCSTRCSTSGEVCGRDGRTWASECHAHANRVPVDYAGPCRGVGVPGREGCPGVVCPKPAGASSSSSSSSSSSSFTSTSEQAGCLAGVAEAAWCCGRVCGGALRLAWSSRAVEVAGVAIPHPRPLTVAALLHALAANVGVSECEVRGHLTLDGHLLVLVTPTAAHTPIPPPLVSEACMVEAERLVGVVRARSPRLMSTLPASALTLAVSAHTSSSAALVPAAHSSVALLFVLLLSMLVRGVRGEV
;
A
#
# COMPACT_ATOMS: atom_id res chain seq x y z
N MET A 1 -18.79 -11.88 -23.13
CA MET A 1 -18.34 -10.56 -23.62
C MET A 1 -17.00 -10.74 -24.27
N THR A 2 -16.83 -10.30 -25.51
CA THR A 2 -15.56 -10.37 -26.25
C THR A 2 -14.73 -9.11 -25.98
N ALA A 3 -13.41 -9.18 -26.17
CA ALA A 3 -12.56 -7.98 -26.07
C ALA A 3 -13.08 -6.84 -26.96
N GLY A 4 -13.59 -7.15 -28.16
CA GLY A 4 -14.17 -6.16 -29.08
C GLY A 4 -15.44 -5.47 -28.55
N THR A 5 -16.27 -6.15 -27.76
CA THR A 5 -17.48 -5.52 -27.18
C THR A 5 -17.13 -4.62 -25.99
N VAL A 6 -16.11 -4.98 -25.22
CA VAL A 6 -15.59 -4.13 -24.13
C VAL A 6 -14.85 -2.92 -24.70
N CYS A 7 -13.96 -3.12 -25.67
CA CYS A 7 -13.27 -2.03 -26.35
C CYS A 7 -14.26 -1.10 -27.07
N GLY A 8 -15.30 -1.63 -27.72
CA GLY A 8 -16.34 -0.81 -28.34
C GLY A 8 -17.16 0.03 -27.35
N ALA A 9 -17.35 -0.46 -26.12
CA ALA A 9 -18.02 0.29 -25.05
C ALA A 9 -17.11 1.32 -24.37
N LEU A 10 -15.79 1.09 -24.36
CA LEU A 10 -14.77 2.00 -23.84
C LEU A 10 -14.27 3.00 -24.89
N SER A 11 -14.52 2.73 -26.18
CA SER A 11 -14.21 3.63 -27.27
C SER A 11 -14.99 4.93 -27.08
N PRO A 12 -14.33 6.08 -27.19
CA PRO A 12 -15.01 7.34 -27.01
C PRO A 12 -16.07 7.51 -28.12
N PRO A 13 -17.19 8.19 -27.82
CA PRO A 13 -18.28 8.36 -28.77
C PRO A 13 -17.79 9.07 -30.04
N PRO A 14 -18.44 8.84 -31.20
CA PRO A 14 -18.11 9.52 -32.45
C PRO A 14 -18.21 11.04 -32.25
N GLY A 15 -17.14 11.76 -32.61
CA GLY A 15 -17.01 13.21 -32.39
C GLY A 15 -16.23 13.63 -31.14
N SER A 16 -15.68 12.66 -30.39
CA SER A 16 -14.70 12.95 -29.34
C SER A 16 -13.45 13.62 -29.90
N PRO A 17 -12.86 14.60 -29.17
CA PRO A 17 -11.66 15.29 -29.65
C PRO A 17 -10.52 14.28 -29.80
N CYS A 18 -9.90 14.27 -30.98
CA CYS A 18 -8.76 13.40 -31.26
C CYS A 18 -7.62 13.70 -30.28
N VAL A 19 -7.03 12.66 -29.71
CA VAL A 19 -5.78 12.79 -28.95
C VAL A 19 -4.69 13.20 -29.93
N SER A 20 -4.06 14.35 -29.69
CA SER A 20 -2.94 14.78 -30.52
C SER A 20 -1.79 13.78 -30.39
N LEU A 21 -1.34 13.25 -31.52
CA LEU A 21 -0.15 12.39 -31.57
C LEU A 21 1.15 13.20 -31.62
N THR A 22 1.08 14.52 -31.82
CA THR A 22 2.25 15.39 -31.92
C THR A 22 3.26 15.22 -30.78
N PRO A 23 2.86 15.08 -29.49
CA PRO A 23 3.80 14.85 -28.39
C PRO A 23 4.57 13.53 -28.48
N PHE A 24 4.04 12.54 -29.20
CA PHE A 24 4.66 11.22 -29.42
C PHE A 24 5.45 11.14 -30.74
N LEU A 25 5.25 12.11 -31.63
CA LEU A 25 5.89 12.18 -32.95
C LEU A 25 7.09 13.13 -32.97
N THR A 26 7.18 14.05 -32.00
CA THR A 26 8.37 14.88 -31.78
C THR A 26 9.45 14.10 -31.06
N GLN A 27 10.69 14.19 -31.52
CA GLN A 27 11.84 13.57 -30.86
C GLN A 27 11.99 14.14 -29.45
N SER A 28 12.10 13.26 -28.45
CA SER A 28 12.24 13.67 -27.05
C SER A 28 13.51 14.52 -26.85
N GLU A 29 13.39 15.63 -26.13
CA GLU A 29 14.53 16.47 -25.73
C GLU A 29 15.45 15.77 -24.70
N VAL A 30 15.04 14.62 -24.18
CA VAL A 30 15.84 13.82 -23.24
C VAL A 30 16.94 13.09 -24.03
N PRO A 31 18.23 13.33 -23.75
CA PRO A 31 19.33 12.64 -24.43
C PRO A 31 19.22 11.12 -24.22
N ASN A 32 19.35 10.35 -25.31
CA ASN A 32 19.34 8.88 -25.31
C ASN A 32 20.50 8.22 -24.52
N GLU A 33 21.37 9.00 -23.87
CA GLU A 33 22.65 8.53 -23.34
C GLU A 33 22.61 7.93 -21.93
N VAL A 34 21.43 7.83 -21.28
CA VAL A 34 21.36 7.26 -19.91
C VAL A 34 20.22 6.23 -19.78
N PRO A 35 20.53 4.92 -19.78
CA PRO A 35 19.55 3.83 -19.62
C PRO A 35 18.67 3.98 -18.36
N TRP A 36 19.21 4.57 -17.30
CA TRP A 36 18.55 4.82 -16.00
C TRP A 36 17.43 5.87 -16.03
N ARG A 37 17.30 6.63 -17.13
CA ARG A 37 16.28 7.69 -17.24
C ARG A 37 14.96 7.18 -17.81
N VAL A 38 14.92 5.99 -18.42
CA VAL A 38 13.73 5.47 -19.08
C VAL A 38 13.19 4.26 -18.31
N PRO A 39 11.94 4.31 -17.81
CA PRO A 39 11.30 3.17 -17.17
C PRO A 39 11.22 1.96 -18.10
N THR A 40 11.57 0.78 -17.58
CA THR A 40 11.55 -0.47 -18.34
C THR A 40 10.49 -1.44 -17.82
N SER A 41 9.75 -2.06 -18.74
CA SER A 41 8.71 -3.04 -18.41
C SER A 41 9.03 -4.44 -18.97
N PRO A 42 9.96 -5.18 -18.35
CA PRO A 42 10.55 -6.39 -18.95
C PRO A 42 9.54 -7.54 -19.12
N CYS A 43 8.43 -7.53 -18.37
CA CYS A 43 7.39 -8.54 -18.49
C CYS A 43 6.37 -8.27 -19.62
N ARG A 44 6.55 -7.23 -20.44
CA ARG A 44 5.67 -6.95 -21.60
C ARG A 44 6.48 -7.09 -22.90
N PRO A 45 6.00 -7.84 -23.92
CA PRO A 45 4.69 -8.49 -24.05
C PRO A 45 4.67 -9.98 -23.61
N PHE A 46 5.11 -10.29 -22.39
CA PHE A 46 5.22 -11.65 -21.81
C PHE A 46 6.40 -12.48 -22.34
N PRO A 47 7.58 -12.38 -21.72
CA PRO A 47 8.78 -13.10 -22.16
C PRO A 47 8.89 -14.54 -21.62
N CYS A 48 7.95 -14.96 -20.77
CA CYS A 48 8.00 -16.27 -20.11
C CYS A 48 7.21 -17.33 -20.90
N PRO A 49 7.64 -18.60 -20.86
CA PRO A 49 6.92 -19.70 -21.48
C PRO A 49 5.56 -19.95 -20.81
N ASP A 50 4.70 -20.74 -21.46
CA ASP A 50 3.39 -21.12 -20.92
C ASP A 50 3.50 -21.69 -19.50
N ARG A 51 2.47 -21.44 -18.68
CA ARG A 51 2.39 -21.84 -17.26
C ARG A 51 3.51 -21.27 -16.38
N HIS A 52 4.08 -20.14 -16.75
CA HIS A 52 4.97 -19.35 -15.90
C HIS A 52 4.37 -17.98 -15.65
N VAL A 53 4.69 -17.42 -14.49
CA VAL A 53 4.41 -16.02 -14.17
C VAL A 53 5.71 -15.25 -14.33
N CYS A 54 5.66 -14.17 -15.11
CA CYS A 54 6.75 -13.21 -15.20
C CYS A 54 6.69 -12.27 -13.99
N THR A 55 7.80 -12.15 -13.29
CA THR A 55 8.03 -11.17 -12.22
C THR A 55 9.23 -10.32 -12.59
N VAL A 56 9.16 -9.02 -12.28
CA VAL A 56 10.24 -8.09 -12.58
C VAL A 56 11.40 -8.32 -11.61
N ASN A 57 12.62 -8.31 -12.12
CA ASN A 57 13.82 -8.40 -11.30
C ASN A 57 14.34 -7.00 -10.98
N SER A 58 13.90 -6.40 -9.88
CA SER A 58 14.38 -5.08 -9.40
C SER A 58 15.88 -5.12 -9.06
N GLU A 59 16.37 -6.31 -8.69
CA GLU A 59 17.74 -6.83 -8.79
C GLU A 59 18.63 -6.33 -9.93
N CYS A 60 18.04 -6.25 -11.11
CA CYS A 60 18.82 -6.24 -12.34
C CYS A 60 18.89 -4.85 -12.93
N ARG A 61 20.12 -4.39 -13.13
CA ARG A 61 20.40 -3.11 -13.74
C ARG A 61 20.37 -3.21 -15.28
N PRO A 62 19.72 -2.28 -16.00
CA PRO A 62 19.99 -2.03 -17.41
C PRO A 62 21.50 -2.02 -17.73
N GLY A 63 21.94 -2.99 -18.52
CA GLY A 63 23.34 -3.13 -18.94
C GLY A 63 24.21 -4.05 -18.07
N GLU A 64 23.71 -4.57 -16.95
CA GLU A 64 24.40 -5.62 -16.18
C GLU A 64 24.17 -7.02 -16.79
N ALA A 65 25.07 -7.95 -16.47
CA ALA A 65 24.97 -9.36 -16.86
C ALA A 65 23.94 -10.14 -16.01
N CYS A 66 22.71 -9.64 -15.95
CA CYS A 66 21.60 -10.24 -15.24
C CYS A 66 20.34 -10.27 -16.13
N ARG A 67 19.37 -11.13 -15.79
CA ARG A 67 18.06 -11.13 -16.45
C ARG A 67 17.13 -10.12 -15.77
N PRO A 68 16.47 -9.20 -16.50
CA PRO A 68 15.60 -8.17 -15.91
C PRO A 68 14.24 -8.70 -15.43
N TYR A 69 14.00 -10.01 -15.55
CA TYR A 69 12.80 -10.68 -15.08
C TYR A 69 13.10 -12.11 -14.64
N HIS A 70 12.22 -12.66 -13.80
CA HIS A 70 12.20 -14.05 -13.41
C HIS A 70 10.92 -14.72 -13.91
N CYS A 71 11.08 -15.91 -14.50
CA CYS A 71 9.96 -16.78 -14.86
C CYS A 71 9.81 -17.85 -13.79
N THR A 72 8.78 -17.73 -12.97
CA THR A 72 8.48 -18.74 -11.94
C THR A 72 7.38 -19.66 -12.46
N PRO A 73 7.50 -20.99 -12.28
CA PRO A 73 6.41 -21.92 -12.58
C PRO A 73 5.12 -21.49 -11.88
N ALA A 74 3.98 -21.77 -12.51
CA ALA A 74 2.68 -21.32 -12.05
C ALA A 74 1.60 -22.38 -12.20
N CYS A 75 0.56 -22.28 -11.36
CA CYS A 75 -0.66 -23.08 -11.47
C CYS A 75 -1.73 -22.28 -12.20
N THR A 76 -2.51 -22.94 -13.04
CA THR A 76 -3.72 -22.38 -13.66
C THR A 76 -4.91 -22.55 -12.71
N MET A 77 -5.76 -21.53 -12.61
CA MET A 77 -6.96 -21.57 -11.75
C MET A 77 -8.17 -22.28 -12.40
N GLY A 78 -7.95 -23.47 -12.96
CA GLY A 78 -8.95 -24.28 -13.65
C GLY A 78 -8.87 -24.20 -15.17
N GLU A 79 -9.72 -24.96 -15.85
CA GLU A 79 -9.66 -25.21 -17.30
C GLU A 79 -10.16 -24.02 -18.15
N VAL A 80 -10.99 -23.14 -17.57
CA VAL A 80 -11.61 -21.97 -18.24
C VAL A 80 -10.96 -20.64 -17.84
N SER A 81 -10.16 -20.62 -16.77
CA SER A 81 -9.55 -19.39 -16.25
C SER A 81 -8.14 -19.20 -16.82
N SER A 82 -7.88 -18.04 -17.44
CA SER A 82 -6.54 -17.64 -17.88
C SER A 82 -5.64 -17.12 -16.76
N VAL A 83 -6.11 -17.14 -15.50
CA VAL A 83 -5.36 -16.63 -14.36
C VAL A 83 -4.36 -17.67 -13.87
N THR A 84 -3.09 -17.27 -13.84
CA THR A 84 -1.98 -18.06 -13.31
C THR A 84 -1.46 -17.48 -12.00
N VAL A 85 -1.09 -18.35 -11.07
CA VAL A 85 -0.53 -18.00 -9.76
C VAL A 85 0.82 -18.70 -9.56
N PRO A 86 1.83 -18.02 -8.98
CA PRO A 86 3.15 -18.61 -8.82
C PRO A 86 3.13 -19.80 -7.84
N VAL A 87 4.04 -20.75 -8.05
CA VAL A 87 4.28 -21.87 -7.13
C VAL A 87 4.55 -21.36 -5.72
N GLY A 88 3.96 -22.03 -4.72
CA GLY A 88 4.03 -21.66 -3.30
C GLY A 88 2.96 -20.66 -2.86
N ALA A 89 2.22 -20.04 -3.79
CA ALA A 89 1.13 -19.13 -3.43
C ALA A 89 -0.06 -19.87 -2.82
N TYR A 90 -0.61 -19.31 -1.75
CA TYR A 90 -1.93 -19.65 -1.23
C TYR A 90 -2.98 -18.86 -2.00
N ILE A 91 -4.01 -19.56 -2.47
CA ILE A 91 -5.07 -18.96 -3.27
C ILE A 91 -6.45 -19.23 -2.71
N SER A 92 -7.35 -18.28 -2.87
CA SER A 92 -8.78 -18.45 -2.65
C SER A 92 -9.48 -18.85 -3.94
N VAL A 93 -10.17 -19.99 -3.91
CA VAL A 93 -11.03 -20.48 -4.98
C VAL A 93 -12.47 -20.31 -4.52
N HIS A 94 -13.17 -19.31 -5.06
CA HIS A 94 -14.56 -19.04 -4.69
C HIS A 94 -15.52 -19.93 -5.49
N ALA A 95 -16.45 -20.59 -4.81
CA ALA A 95 -17.60 -21.25 -5.44
C ALA A 95 -18.80 -20.30 -5.37
N ARG A 96 -19.30 -19.83 -6.53
CA ARG A 96 -20.52 -19.01 -6.58
C ARG A 96 -21.73 -19.91 -6.32
N THR A 97 -22.15 -20.01 -5.06
CA THR A 97 -23.43 -20.59 -4.68
C THR A 97 -24.24 -19.56 -3.90
N GLY A 98 -25.35 -19.07 -4.49
CA GLY A 98 -26.43 -18.42 -3.75
C GLY A 98 -26.09 -17.14 -2.96
N GLY A 99 -25.18 -16.29 -3.46
CA GLY A 99 -24.90 -14.98 -2.84
C GLY A 99 -23.91 -14.98 -1.66
N SER A 100 -23.70 -16.13 -0.99
CA SER A 100 -22.64 -16.33 0.00
C SER A 100 -21.29 -16.60 -0.67
N SER A 101 -20.23 -15.92 -0.24
CA SER A 101 -18.87 -16.17 -0.76
C SER A 101 -18.26 -17.38 -0.03
N CYS A 102 -18.60 -18.58 -0.47
CA CYS A 102 -17.99 -19.81 -0.01
C CYS A 102 -16.78 -20.14 -0.88
N GLY A 103 -15.79 -20.85 -0.33
CA GLY A 103 -14.62 -21.20 -1.13
C GLY A 103 -13.71 -22.23 -0.50
N GLN A 104 -12.63 -22.49 -1.21
CA GLN A 104 -11.51 -23.29 -0.74
C GLN A 104 -10.24 -22.47 -0.81
N VAL A 105 -9.34 -22.70 0.15
CA VAL A 105 -7.96 -22.21 0.08
C VAL A 105 -7.08 -23.35 -0.37
N CYS A 106 -6.37 -23.15 -1.47
CA CYS A 106 -5.45 -24.13 -2.06
C CYS A 106 -4.03 -23.57 -2.11
N VAL A 107 -3.04 -24.43 -2.21
CA VAL A 107 -1.63 -24.05 -2.43
C VAL A 107 -1.21 -24.45 -3.83
N CYS A 108 -0.57 -23.55 -4.55
CA CYS A 108 0.04 -23.89 -5.83
C CYS A 108 1.30 -24.76 -5.61
N GLY A 109 1.22 -26.04 -5.96
CA GLY A 109 2.32 -26.98 -5.79
C GLY A 109 3.35 -26.89 -6.92
N ARG A 110 4.57 -27.39 -6.67
CA ARG A 110 5.69 -27.40 -7.64
C ARG A 110 5.38 -28.07 -8.99
N GLY A 111 4.38 -28.95 -9.04
CA GLY A 111 3.92 -29.60 -10.27
C GLY A 111 2.97 -28.76 -11.13
N GLY A 112 2.76 -27.47 -10.82
CA GLY A 112 1.85 -26.59 -11.56
C GLY A 112 0.37 -26.93 -11.34
N VAL A 113 0.05 -27.64 -10.25
CA VAL A 113 -1.31 -28.06 -9.88
C VAL A 113 -1.60 -27.60 -8.46
N LEU A 114 -2.84 -27.15 -8.24
CA LEU A 114 -3.35 -26.80 -6.91
C LEU A 114 -3.45 -28.04 -6.03
N LYS A 115 -2.90 -27.95 -4.82
CA LYS A 115 -2.87 -29.03 -3.82
C LYS A 115 -3.32 -28.50 -2.46
N SER A 116 -3.56 -29.43 -1.53
CA SER A 116 -3.87 -29.13 -0.12
C SER A 116 -5.03 -28.15 0.07
N CYS A 117 -6.08 -28.32 -0.74
CA CYS A 117 -7.27 -27.48 -0.69
C CYS A 117 -8.08 -27.74 0.57
N ARG A 118 -8.41 -26.68 1.31
CA ARG A 118 -9.23 -26.71 2.52
C ARG A 118 -10.45 -25.82 2.35
N PHE A 119 -11.60 -26.28 2.82
CA PHE A 119 -12.82 -25.48 2.79
C PHE A 119 -12.77 -24.34 3.79
N VAL A 120 -13.30 -23.21 3.36
CA VAL A 120 -13.44 -22.00 4.17
C VAL A 120 -14.93 -21.79 4.44
N PRO A 121 -15.33 -21.46 5.68
CA PRO A 121 -16.71 -21.14 6.00
C PRO A 121 -17.23 -20.04 5.10
N CYS A 122 -18.50 -20.16 4.68
CA CYS A 122 -19.17 -19.12 3.93
C CYS A 122 -19.28 -17.86 4.77
N VAL A 123 -19.01 -16.71 4.14
CA VAL A 123 -19.30 -15.40 4.73
C VAL A 123 -20.58 -14.88 4.09
N ASP A 124 -21.58 -14.61 4.92
CA ASP A 124 -22.85 -14.05 4.47
C ASP A 124 -22.65 -12.58 4.05
N PRO A 125 -23.26 -12.12 2.94
CA PRO A 125 -23.19 -10.74 2.48
C PRO A 125 -24.09 -9.85 3.34
N ALA A 126 -23.76 -9.71 4.62
CA ALA A 126 -24.52 -8.91 5.56
C ALA A 126 -24.41 -7.41 5.21
N PRO A 127 -25.53 -6.65 5.30
CA PRO A 127 -25.51 -5.20 5.17
C PRO A 127 -24.91 -4.55 6.43
N CYS A 128 -24.41 -3.33 6.27
CA CYS A 128 -23.92 -2.51 7.38
C CYS A 128 -25.01 -1.56 7.82
N TRP A 129 -25.08 -1.28 9.12
CA TRP A 129 -26.09 -0.41 9.72
C TRP A 129 -25.42 0.80 10.37
N LEU A 130 -25.78 2.01 9.93
CA LEU A 130 -25.49 3.26 10.65
C LEU A 130 -26.79 3.84 11.17
N GLY A 131 -27.05 3.65 12.46
CA GLY A 131 -28.34 4.05 13.05
C GLY A 131 -29.49 3.34 12.34
N THR A 132 -30.31 4.09 11.61
CA THR A 132 -31.45 3.57 10.83
C THR A 132 -31.11 3.34 9.35
N SER A 133 -29.97 3.82 8.86
CA SER A 133 -29.58 3.70 7.46
C SER A 133 -28.90 2.35 7.20
N LYS A 134 -29.42 1.62 6.21
CA LYS A 134 -28.87 0.36 5.73
C LYS A 134 -27.96 0.63 4.53
N ILE A 135 -26.73 0.15 4.60
CA ILE A 135 -25.76 0.15 3.51
C ILE A 135 -25.64 -1.28 3.00
N GLU A 136 -25.84 -1.48 1.70
CA GLU A 136 -25.79 -2.81 1.11
C GLU A 136 -24.35 -3.33 1.04
N HIS A 137 -24.22 -4.65 1.01
CA HIS A 137 -22.93 -5.31 0.85
C HIS A 137 -22.21 -4.85 -0.43
N ASP A 138 -20.90 -4.64 -0.35
CA ASP A 138 -20.01 -4.16 -1.42
C ASP A 138 -20.43 -2.80 -2.02
N THR A 139 -21.13 -1.96 -1.24
CA THR A 139 -21.41 -0.58 -1.65
C THR A 139 -20.41 0.39 -1.04
N GLU A 140 -19.83 1.23 -1.90
CA GLU A 140 -19.01 2.36 -1.50
C GLU A 140 -19.91 3.57 -1.22
N VAL A 141 -19.67 4.22 -0.07
CA VAL A 141 -20.38 5.43 0.35
C VAL A 141 -19.37 6.48 0.80
N VAL A 142 -19.69 7.75 0.58
CA VAL A 142 -18.84 8.86 1.03
C VAL A 142 -19.41 9.41 2.34
N MET A 143 -18.60 9.44 3.39
CA MET A 143 -18.97 9.96 4.70
C MET A 143 -18.02 11.09 5.10
N GLY A 144 -18.47 12.33 5.00
CA GLY A 144 -17.61 13.51 5.19
C GLY A 144 -16.43 13.49 4.22
N CYS A 145 -15.21 13.50 4.75
CA CYS A 145 -13.98 13.38 3.95
C CYS A 145 -13.38 11.97 3.90
N ARG A 146 -14.21 10.94 4.07
CA ARG A 146 -13.79 9.54 3.98
C ARG A 146 -14.61 8.82 2.90
N VAL A 147 -13.98 7.86 2.23
CA VAL A 147 -14.66 6.87 1.41
C VAL A 147 -14.77 5.61 2.25
N CYS A 148 -15.97 5.09 2.40
CA CYS A 148 -16.25 3.89 3.18
C CYS A 148 -16.82 2.81 2.29
N VAL A 149 -16.56 1.55 2.61
CA VAL A 149 -17.19 0.39 1.96
C VAL A 149 -17.78 -0.51 3.02
N CYS A 150 -19.00 -0.98 2.76
CA CYS A 150 -19.60 -2.04 3.57
C CYS A 150 -19.21 -3.41 3.01
N HIS A 151 -18.56 -4.23 3.81
CA HIS A 151 -18.24 -5.61 3.43
C HIS A 151 -18.59 -6.57 4.55
N ALA A 152 -19.50 -7.51 4.27
CA ALA A 152 -20.01 -8.51 5.20
C ALA A 152 -20.37 -7.98 6.61
N GLY A 153 -21.06 -6.85 6.69
CA GLY A 153 -21.46 -6.19 7.94
C GLY A 153 -20.37 -5.33 8.60
N GLU A 154 -19.15 -5.32 8.05
CA GLU A 154 -18.04 -4.47 8.50
C GLU A 154 -17.94 -3.23 7.61
N LEU A 155 -18.04 -2.04 8.22
CA LEU A 155 -17.84 -0.78 7.51
C LEU A 155 -16.38 -0.34 7.67
N THR A 156 -15.65 -0.25 6.56
CA THR A 156 -14.24 0.18 6.55
C THR A 156 -14.11 1.49 5.79
N CYS A 157 -13.35 2.45 6.33
CA CYS A 157 -13.26 3.81 5.77
C CYS A 157 -11.80 4.23 5.56
N LEU A 158 -11.53 4.91 4.44
CA LEU A 158 -10.24 5.52 4.12
C LEU A 158 -10.38 7.03 3.95
N PRO A 159 -9.40 7.83 4.40
CA PRO A 159 -9.40 9.27 4.15
C PRO A 159 -9.20 9.58 2.66
N ARG A 160 -9.86 10.65 2.18
CA ARG A 160 -9.69 11.15 0.82
C ARG A 160 -8.39 11.97 0.70
N PRO A 161 -7.77 12.02 -0.50
CA PRO A 161 -6.57 12.82 -0.73
C PRO A 161 -6.84 14.34 -0.66
N VAL A 162 -8.06 14.79 -0.96
CA VAL A 162 -8.46 16.20 -0.89
C VAL A 162 -9.66 16.35 0.03
N CYS A 163 -9.45 17.05 1.14
CA CYS A 163 -10.48 17.48 2.07
C CYS A 163 -10.51 19.01 2.11
N HIS A 164 -11.44 19.64 1.40
CA HIS A 164 -11.69 21.06 1.62
C HIS A 164 -12.55 21.23 2.89
N ALA A 165 -12.17 22.19 3.74
CA ALA A 165 -12.89 22.54 4.96
C ALA A 165 -14.39 22.84 4.73
N SER A 166 -14.78 23.21 3.50
CA SER A 166 -16.17 23.49 3.12
C SER A 166 -17.06 22.24 2.94
N SER A 167 -16.51 21.03 2.86
CA SER A 167 -17.32 19.80 2.68
C SER A 167 -17.99 19.29 3.97
N LEU A 168 -17.72 19.91 5.12
CA LEU A 168 -18.37 19.58 6.40
C LEU A 168 -19.81 20.12 6.51
N LEU A 169 -20.27 20.93 5.56
CA LEU A 169 -21.58 21.60 5.59
C LEU A 169 -22.68 20.94 4.74
N HIS A 170 -22.41 19.83 4.03
CA HIS A 170 -23.38 19.25 3.07
C HIS A 170 -23.79 17.79 3.35
N ALA A 171 -23.54 17.28 4.56
CA ALA A 171 -23.86 15.89 4.91
C ALA A 171 -24.93 15.73 6.00
N LEU A 172 -25.94 16.61 6.06
CA LEU A 172 -27.18 16.34 6.82
C LEU A 172 -28.41 16.74 6.01
N PRO A 173 -29.41 15.86 5.80
CA PRO A 173 -30.76 16.31 5.45
C PRO A 173 -31.40 17.01 6.67
N PRO A 174 -32.36 17.94 6.48
CA PRO A 174 -33.01 18.62 7.59
C PRO A 174 -33.93 17.62 8.32
N LEU A 175 -33.49 17.09 9.45
CA LEU A 175 -34.36 16.34 10.36
C LEU A 175 -34.98 17.31 11.36
N THR A 176 -36.18 17.80 11.03
CA THR A 176 -37.07 18.45 11.99
C THR A 176 -37.72 17.38 12.87
N GLY A 177 -37.45 17.44 14.18
CA GLY A 177 -38.30 16.89 15.23
C GLY A 177 -37.94 15.51 15.74
N LEU A 178 -37.14 15.44 16.82
CA LEU A 178 -37.32 14.56 17.98
C LEU A 178 -36.23 14.89 19.02
N GLY A 179 -36.65 14.96 20.29
CA GLY A 179 -35.92 15.61 21.39
C GLY A 179 -34.62 14.94 21.84
N ALA A 180 -33.80 15.76 22.51
CA ALA A 180 -32.57 15.36 23.19
C ALA A 180 -32.84 14.32 24.29
N GLY A 181 -32.22 13.15 24.19
CA GLY A 181 -32.23 12.15 25.26
C GLY A 181 -31.87 10.73 24.80
N ALA A 182 -30.60 10.35 25.02
CA ALA A 182 -30.11 8.97 25.13
C ALA A 182 -30.06 8.07 23.87
N VAL A 183 -28.94 8.14 23.13
CA VAL A 183 -28.16 6.96 22.68
C VAL A 183 -26.68 7.38 22.55
N SER A 184 -25.94 7.31 23.65
CA SER A 184 -24.48 7.41 23.68
C SER A 184 -23.90 6.03 23.95
N ARG A 185 -23.30 5.41 22.93
CA ARG A 185 -22.18 4.45 23.03
C ARG A 185 -21.77 4.02 21.62
N GLY A 186 -20.64 4.54 21.13
CA GLY A 186 -19.86 3.90 20.06
C GLY A 186 -19.51 4.73 18.81
N LEU A 187 -19.90 6.00 18.71
CA LEU A 187 -19.44 6.91 17.64
C LEU A 187 -19.02 8.22 18.29
N THR A 188 -17.80 8.28 18.82
CA THR A 188 -17.17 9.56 19.14
C THR A 188 -16.82 10.24 17.83
N SER A 189 -17.68 11.17 17.45
CA SER A 189 -17.30 12.34 16.67
C SER A 189 -16.28 13.15 17.47
N GLU A 190 -15.00 12.79 17.39
CA GLU A 190 -13.88 13.68 17.63
C GLU A 190 -12.99 13.63 16.40
N GLY A 191 -13.19 14.60 15.52
CA GLY A 191 -12.53 14.68 14.22
C GLY A 191 -12.71 16.05 13.58
N SER A 192 -12.66 17.10 14.41
CA SER A 192 -12.43 18.47 13.97
C SER A 192 -11.43 19.08 14.93
N GLU A 193 -10.17 18.67 14.82
CA GLU A 193 -9.05 19.37 15.43
C GLU A 193 -8.02 19.65 14.34
N GLY A 194 -7.39 20.83 14.36
CA GLY A 194 -6.61 21.38 13.27
C GLY A 194 -5.44 20.50 12.78
N PRO A 195 -4.75 20.93 11.70
CA PRO A 195 -3.72 20.16 11.00
C PRO A 195 -2.44 19.87 11.81
N GLU A 196 -2.43 20.03 13.14
CA GLU A 196 -1.24 19.99 14.01
C GLU A 196 -1.36 19.02 15.20
N LYS A 197 -2.32 18.08 15.20
CA LYS A 197 -2.49 17.11 16.31
C LYS A 197 -2.42 15.66 15.84
N LEU A 198 -1.88 14.79 16.70
CA LEU A 198 -1.91 13.34 16.51
C LEU A 198 -3.32 12.78 16.75
N PRO A 199 -3.65 11.58 16.22
CA PRO A 199 -4.94 10.93 16.42
C PRO A 199 -5.33 10.84 17.90
N CYS A 200 -6.63 10.95 18.18
CA CYS A 200 -7.21 10.96 19.53
C CYS A 200 -6.64 12.03 20.49
N GLY A 201 -6.04 13.10 19.96
CA GLY A 201 -5.43 14.16 20.78
C GLY A 201 -4.19 13.70 21.54
N CYS A 202 -3.53 12.62 21.08
CA CYS A 202 -2.36 12.07 21.77
C CYS A 202 -1.16 13.04 21.75
N PRO A 203 -0.34 13.06 22.82
CA PRO A 203 0.93 13.80 22.85
C PRO A 203 1.98 13.20 21.90
N ASP A 204 2.94 14.02 21.47
CA ASP A 204 4.01 13.67 20.52
C ASP A 204 5.27 13.08 21.15
N HIS A 205 5.15 12.47 22.34
CA HIS A 205 6.27 11.80 22.99
C HIS A 205 6.56 10.44 22.35
N TRP A 206 7.85 10.10 22.25
CA TRP A 206 8.31 8.79 21.79
C TRP A 206 8.59 7.87 22.97
N VAL A 207 7.61 7.03 23.30
CA VAL A 207 7.69 5.99 24.34
C VAL A 207 7.05 4.72 23.75
N PRO A 208 7.77 3.99 22.89
CA PRO A 208 7.15 3.03 22.01
C PRO A 208 6.62 1.81 22.75
N VAL A 209 5.58 1.19 22.17
CA VAL A 209 5.02 -0.09 22.61
C VAL A 209 4.89 -1.04 21.43
N CYS A 210 5.03 -2.33 21.69
CA CYS A 210 4.88 -3.40 20.72
C CYS A 210 3.58 -4.14 20.98
N ALA A 211 2.63 -4.03 20.06
CA ALA A 211 1.34 -4.70 20.16
C ALA A 211 1.42 -6.17 19.74
N ASN A 212 0.43 -6.97 20.16
CA ASN A 212 0.35 -8.40 19.86
C ASN A 212 0.32 -8.72 18.36
N ASN A 213 -0.06 -7.79 17.48
CA ASN A 213 0.05 -8.00 16.03
C ASN A 213 1.46 -7.77 15.47
N GLY A 214 2.47 -7.50 16.31
CA GLY A 214 3.84 -7.21 15.86
C GLY A 214 4.04 -5.79 15.32
N ARG A 215 3.04 -4.91 15.50
CA ARG A 215 3.09 -3.50 15.14
C ARG A 215 3.69 -2.68 16.28
N SER A 216 4.63 -1.78 15.94
CA SER A 216 5.15 -0.79 16.89
C SER A 216 4.29 0.47 16.85
N PHE A 217 3.96 0.99 18.03
CA PHE A 217 3.28 2.27 18.21
C PHE A 217 4.22 3.25 18.91
N PRO A 218 4.22 4.54 18.53
CA PRO A 218 5.07 5.55 19.18
C PRO A 218 4.77 5.78 20.66
N SER A 219 3.54 5.51 21.09
CA SER A 219 3.10 5.63 22.48
C SER A 219 1.93 4.70 22.78
N GLU A 220 1.70 4.43 24.07
CA GLU A 220 0.53 3.71 24.57
C GLU A 220 -0.78 4.42 24.20
N CYS A 221 -0.81 5.76 24.22
CA CYS A 221 -1.97 6.55 23.81
C CYS A 221 -2.37 6.23 22.36
N LEU A 222 -1.39 6.19 21.45
CA LEU A 222 -1.63 5.89 20.04
C LEU A 222 -2.00 4.42 19.82
N ALA A 223 -1.48 3.49 20.62
CA ALA A 223 -1.91 2.09 20.58
C ALA A 223 -3.40 1.96 20.95
N ARG A 224 -3.82 2.61 22.05
CA ARG A 224 -5.24 2.66 22.45
C ARG A 224 -6.12 3.35 21.41
N CYS A 225 -5.63 4.44 20.82
CA CYS A 225 -6.33 5.15 19.75
C CYS A 225 -6.59 4.25 18.53
N ALA A 226 -5.64 3.36 18.22
CA ALA A 226 -5.77 2.36 17.16
C ALA A 226 -6.57 1.11 17.57
N GLY A 227 -7.19 1.09 18.76
CA GLY A 227 -8.06 0.02 19.22
C GLY A 227 -7.34 -1.15 19.92
N VAL A 228 -6.05 -1.04 20.22
CA VAL A 228 -5.34 -2.05 21.02
C VAL A 228 -5.78 -1.95 22.49
N ARG A 229 -6.10 -3.07 23.13
CA ARG A 229 -6.57 -3.10 24.54
C ARG A 229 -5.43 -3.30 25.52
N ASP A 230 -5.61 -2.80 26.75
CA ASP A 230 -4.63 -2.98 27.84
C ASP A 230 -4.24 -4.46 28.00
N GLY A 231 -2.93 -4.73 28.04
CA GLY A 231 -2.38 -6.09 28.11
C GLY A 231 -2.15 -6.77 26.76
N GLU A 232 -2.55 -6.15 25.64
CA GLU A 232 -2.24 -6.61 24.28
C GLU A 232 -0.99 -5.93 23.69
N TRP A 233 -0.18 -5.29 24.54
CA TRP A 233 1.12 -4.76 24.17
C TRP A 233 2.15 -4.92 25.29
N VAL A 234 3.40 -4.75 24.90
CA VAL A 234 4.56 -4.68 25.80
C VAL A 234 5.32 -3.38 25.57
N THR A 235 6.08 -2.93 26.57
CA THR A 235 6.93 -1.74 26.44
C THR A 235 8.10 -1.96 25.48
N GLY A 236 8.44 -0.93 24.71
CA GLY A 236 9.49 -0.96 23.70
C GLY A 236 8.94 -1.22 22.29
N GLU A 237 9.74 -0.91 21.28
CA GLU A 237 9.42 -1.24 19.88
C GLU A 237 9.55 -2.75 19.61
N CYS A 238 8.83 -3.27 18.63
CA CYS A 238 8.88 -4.69 18.28
C CYS A 238 10.24 -5.14 17.73
N GLY A 239 11.08 -4.21 17.27
CA GLY A 239 12.45 -4.49 16.82
C GLY A 239 13.47 -4.68 17.96
N ALA A 240 13.14 -4.24 19.18
CA ALA A 240 14.08 -4.27 20.31
C ALA A 240 14.22 -5.64 20.99
N ARG A 241 13.39 -6.62 20.62
CA ARG A 241 13.37 -7.98 21.18
C ARG A 241 13.72 -8.98 20.09
N ASP A 242 14.52 -10.00 20.43
CA ASP A 242 14.74 -11.09 19.49
C ASP A 242 13.50 -11.98 19.49
N GLY A 243 12.92 -12.23 18.30
CA GLY A 243 11.81 -13.15 18.13
C GLY A 243 12.08 -14.58 18.61
N CYS A 244 13.35 -14.96 18.78
CA CYS A 244 13.78 -16.25 19.33
C CYS A 244 13.98 -16.26 20.86
N ASP A 245 13.83 -15.12 21.55
CA ASP A 245 13.99 -15.05 23.01
C ASP A 245 12.98 -15.95 23.73
N GLY A 246 13.47 -16.94 24.47
CA GLY A 246 12.63 -17.89 25.23
C GLY A 246 11.92 -18.95 24.37
N VAL A 247 12.15 -18.98 23.06
CA VAL A 247 11.57 -19.96 22.14
C VAL A 247 12.34 -21.27 22.20
N ARG A 248 11.61 -22.39 22.28
CA ARG A 248 12.17 -23.75 22.18
C ARG A 248 11.59 -24.45 20.96
N CYS A 249 12.41 -24.61 19.92
CA CYS A 249 12.07 -25.42 18.76
C CYS A 249 12.28 -26.92 19.05
N ASP A 250 11.69 -27.78 18.22
CA ASP A 250 11.84 -29.23 18.36
C ASP A 250 13.29 -29.70 18.08
N ALA A 251 13.61 -30.94 18.46
CA ALA A 251 14.93 -31.52 18.19
C ALA A 251 15.24 -31.52 16.68
N GLY A 252 16.42 -31.02 16.31
CA GLY A 252 16.81 -30.87 14.90
C GLY A 252 16.23 -29.62 14.22
N GLN A 253 15.80 -28.62 14.98
CA GLN A 253 15.39 -27.31 14.47
C GLN A 253 16.19 -26.17 15.11
N VAL A 254 16.43 -25.13 14.33
CA VAL A 254 17.06 -23.88 14.76
C VAL A 254 16.03 -22.76 14.70
N CYS A 255 15.91 -21.98 15.77
CA CYS A 255 15.06 -20.79 15.76
C CYS A 255 15.70 -19.69 14.92
N VAL A 256 14.92 -19.11 14.03
CA VAL A 256 15.30 -17.96 13.22
C VAL A 256 14.33 -16.81 13.45
N SER A 257 14.87 -15.66 13.83
CA SER A 257 14.11 -14.43 14.07
C SER A 257 13.60 -13.85 12.75
N VAL A 258 12.28 -13.65 12.64
CA VAL A 258 11.62 -13.13 11.44
C VAL A 258 10.57 -12.09 11.85
N PRO A 259 10.87 -10.79 11.71
CA PRO A 259 9.97 -9.73 12.14
C PRO A 259 8.71 -9.74 11.28
N ASN A 260 7.53 -9.83 11.92
CA ASN A 260 6.26 -9.84 11.23
C ASN A 260 5.30 -8.80 11.82
N THR A 261 4.47 -8.23 10.95
CA THR A 261 3.30 -7.43 11.36
C THR A 261 2.05 -8.07 10.76
N CYS A 262 1.18 -8.59 11.59
CA CYS A 262 -0.11 -9.17 11.21
C CYS A 262 -1.10 -8.06 10.82
N LEU A 263 -1.97 -8.30 9.83
CA LEU A 263 -2.95 -7.30 9.40
C LEU A 263 -4.01 -6.99 10.47
N THR A 264 -4.48 -8.01 11.19
CA THR A 264 -5.44 -7.86 12.29
C THR A 264 -4.73 -7.95 13.64
N LEU A 265 -5.45 -7.63 14.72
CA LEU A 265 -5.01 -7.84 16.11
C LEU A 265 -5.42 -9.24 16.58
N PRO A 266 -4.54 -10.25 16.52
CA PRO A 266 -4.87 -11.60 16.97
C PRO A 266 -4.91 -11.69 18.50
N ALA A 267 -5.70 -12.65 19.00
CA ALA A 267 -5.71 -13.00 20.43
C ALA A 267 -4.36 -13.55 20.92
N THR A 268 -3.63 -14.24 20.04
CA THR A 268 -2.27 -14.74 20.29
C THR A 268 -1.23 -13.84 19.61
N PRO A 269 -0.07 -13.56 20.22
CA PRO A 269 0.97 -12.75 19.59
C PRO A 269 1.36 -13.24 18.18
N CYS A 270 1.54 -12.29 17.27
CA CYS A 270 1.97 -12.48 15.89
C CYS A 270 3.38 -13.12 15.90
N PRO A 271 3.58 -14.28 15.25
CA PRO A 271 4.85 -14.99 15.26
C PRO A 271 6.00 -14.10 14.79
N GLN A 272 7.02 -13.91 15.64
CA GLN A 272 8.24 -13.17 15.32
C GLN A 272 9.43 -14.09 14.99
N HIS A 273 9.19 -15.39 14.83
CA HIS A 273 10.23 -16.38 14.51
C HIS A 273 9.66 -17.52 13.68
N ILE A 274 10.58 -18.32 13.13
CA ILE A 274 10.32 -19.61 12.50
C ILE A 274 11.33 -20.64 13.01
N CYS A 275 10.86 -21.84 13.32
CA CYS A 275 11.72 -22.98 13.62
C CYS A 275 12.08 -23.69 12.31
N VAL A 276 13.37 -23.66 11.94
CA VAL A 276 13.87 -24.17 10.67
C VAL A 276 14.56 -25.53 10.89
N PRO A 277 14.15 -26.60 10.20
CA PRO A 277 14.81 -27.91 10.29
C PRO A 277 16.28 -27.85 9.84
N THR A 278 17.15 -28.58 10.53
CA THR A 278 18.57 -28.74 10.16
C THR A 278 18.76 -29.80 9.08
N ASP A 279 17.86 -30.79 9.02
CA ASP A 279 17.97 -31.95 8.13
C ASP A 279 16.63 -32.26 7.43
N GLY A 280 16.69 -32.96 6.31
CA GLY A 280 15.52 -33.36 5.53
C GLY A 280 15.01 -32.30 4.54
N GLY A 281 13.73 -32.35 4.21
CA GLY A 281 13.10 -31.44 3.25
C GLY A 281 12.79 -30.07 3.86
N CYS A 282 13.06 -29.01 3.10
CA CYS A 282 12.74 -27.64 3.55
C CYS A 282 11.23 -27.37 3.45
N PRO A 283 10.55 -27.01 4.56
CA PRO A 283 9.15 -26.64 4.51
C PRO A 283 8.96 -25.38 3.66
N LEU A 284 7.77 -25.22 3.08
CA LEU A 284 7.42 -24.04 2.29
C LEU A 284 7.51 -22.74 3.11
N GLU A 285 7.49 -22.82 4.44
CA GLU A 285 7.64 -21.70 5.38
C GLU A 285 9.07 -21.18 5.44
N ALA A 286 10.04 -22.09 5.36
CA ALA A 286 11.46 -21.77 5.37
C ALA A 286 12.05 -21.67 3.95
N SER A 287 11.27 -21.96 2.90
CA SER A 287 11.65 -21.84 1.49
C SER A 287 11.61 -20.38 1.00
N ILE A 288 12.17 -19.47 1.79
CA ILE A 288 12.25 -18.04 1.51
C ILE A 288 13.73 -17.68 1.39
N PRO A 289 14.16 -16.92 0.38
CA PRO A 289 15.55 -16.49 0.24
C PRO A 289 16.07 -15.81 1.49
N ALA A 290 17.37 -15.87 1.72
CA ALA A 290 17.99 -15.24 2.88
C ALA A 290 19.36 -14.66 2.54
N CYS A 291 19.70 -13.55 3.20
CA CYS A 291 21.01 -12.90 3.06
C CYS A 291 21.79 -13.04 4.37
N ASP A 292 23.02 -13.55 4.31
CA ASP A 292 23.90 -13.63 5.47
C ASP A 292 24.63 -12.31 5.78
N THR A 293 25.30 -12.23 6.92
CA THR A 293 26.08 -11.05 7.32
C THR A 293 27.29 -10.80 6.41
N ARG A 294 27.71 -11.75 5.59
CA ARG A 294 28.79 -11.60 4.60
C ARG A 294 28.29 -11.19 3.21
N GLY A 295 26.97 -11.07 3.03
CA GLY A 295 26.36 -10.72 1.74
C GLY A 295 26.18 -11.91 0.80
N HIS A 296 26.29 -13.14 1.30
CA HIS A 296 25.96 -14.33 0.53
C HIS A 296 24.46 -14.59 0.56
N GLN A 297 23.86 -14.76 -0.62
CA GLN A 297 22.46 -15.11 -0.79
C GLN A 297 22.27 -16.63 -0.77
N PHE A 298 21.27 -17.08 -0.02
CA PHE A 298 20.79 -18.45 0.05
C PHE A 298 19.38 -18.54 -0.57
N GLU A 299 19.07 -19.67 -1.21
CA GLU A 299 17.75 -19.90 -1.82
C GLU A 299 16.64 -20.10 -0.77
N SER A 300 17.00 -20.62 0.40
CA SER A 300 16.10 -20.84 1.53
C SER A 300 16.78 -20.60 2.88
N LEU A 301 15.98 -20.39 3.93
CA LEU A 301 16.47 -20.39 5.31
C LEU A 301 17.07 -21.74 5.70
N CYS A 302 16.58 -22.84 5.13
CA CYS A 302 17.14 -24.17 5.38
C CYS A 302 18.57 -24.31 4.82
N ASP A 303 18.87 -23.71 3.66
CA ASP A 303 20.24 -23.70 3.11
C ASP A 303 21.18 -22.86 4.00
N LEU A 304 20.68 -21.72 4.49
CA LEU A 304 21.43 -20.85 5.40
C LEU A 304 21.77 -21.55 6.72
N VAL A 305 20.78 -22.22 7.34
CA VAL A 305 20.96 -22.96 8.59
C VAL A 305 21.90 -24.16 8.41
N ARG A 306 21.75 -24.93 7.33
CA ARG A 306 22.66 -26.05 7.01
C ARG A 306 24.09 -25.61 6.75
N ALA A 307 24.27 -24.41 6.19
CA ALA A 307 25.58 -23.81 6.00
C ALA A 307 26.18 -23.20 7.28
N GLY A 308 25.43 -23.15 8.38
CA GLY A 308 25.86 -22.50 9.64
C GLY A 308 26.11 -21.00 9.47
N ALA A 309 25.48 -20.35 8.49
CA ALA A 309 25.67 -18.94 8.22
C ALA A 309 24.78 -18.07 9.13
N THR A 310 25.26 -16.90 9.52
CA THR A 310 24.51 -15.96 10.36
C THR A 310 23.60 -15.09 9.51
N LEU A 311 22.30 -15.17 9.75
CA LEU A 311 21.29 -14.37 9.06
C LEU A 311 21.51 -12.87 9.30
N ARG A 312 21.47 -12.09 8.22
CA ARG A 312 21.35 -10.63 8.28
C ARG A 312 19.90 -10.19 8.14
N HIS A 313 19.22 -10.70 7.11
CA HIS A 313 17.80 -10.49 6.88
C HIS A 313 17.24 -11.60 5.99
N VAL A 314 15.93 -11.85 6.12
CA VAL A 314 15.17 -12.66 5.16
C VAL A 314 14.99 -11.86 3.86
N GLY A 315 14.92 -12.52 2.72
CA GLY A 315 14.87 -11.92 1.40
C GLY A 315 16.19 -12.02 0.63
N THR A 316 16.17 -11.57 -0.62
CA THR A 316 17.34 -11.54 -1.51
C THR A 316 18.34 -10.50 -1.05
N CYS A 317 19.64 -10.76 -1.21
CA CYS A 317 20.65 -9.73 -0.96
C CYS A 317 20.51 -8.60 -1.98
N SER A 318 20.67 -7.36 -1.53
CA SER A 318 20.66 -6.19 -2.41
C SER A 318 21.94 -5.37 -2.24
N THR A 319 22.44 -4.86 -3.36
CA THR A 319 23.57 -3.91 -3.44
C THR A 319 23.10 -2.47 -3.62
N ARG A 320 21.78 -2.23 -3.65
CA ARG A 320 21.13 -0.93 -3.84
C ARG A 320 20.83 -0.19 -2.54
N CYS A 321 21.29 -0.70 -1.41
CA CYS A 321 20.99 -0.17 -0.09
C CYS A 321 22.22 -0.28 0.81
N SER A 322 22.25 0.52 1.87
CA SER A 322 23.27 0.37 2.90
C SER A 322 23.05 -0.92 3.70
N THR A 323 24.10 -1.74 3.80
CA THR A 323 24.13 -2.92 4.67
C THR A 323 24.57 -2.60 6.10
N SER A 324 24.87 -1.33 6.39
CA SER A 324 25.39 -0.88 7.68
C SER A 324 24.66 0.35 8.20
N GLY A 325 24.64 0.51 9.52
CA GLY A 325 23.96 1.60 10.21
C GLY A 325 22.47 1.34 10.38
N GLU A 326 21.98 1.51 11.61
CA GLU A 326 20.55 1.37 11.90
C GLU A 326 19.74 2.44 11.17
N VAL A 327 18.48 2.13 10.89
CA VAL A 327 17.52 3.06 10.27
C VAL A 327 16.16 2.96 10.96
N CYS A 328 15.43 4.07 11.00
CA CYS A 328 14.05 4.08 11.45
C CYS A 328 13.13 3.81 10.27
N GLY A 329 12.37 2.72 10.31
CA GLY A 329 11.31 2.44 9.35
C GLY A 329 10.07 3.29 9.63
N ARG A 330 9.29 3.61 8.60
CA ARG A 330 7.99 4.30 8.77
C ARG A 330 6.93 3.42 9.47
N ASP A 331 7.22 2.14 9.69
CA ASP A 331 6.45 1.25 10.55
C ASP A 331 6.74 1.45 12.06
N GLY A 332 7.61 2.41 12.41
CA GLY A 332 7.97 2.73 13.78
C GLY A 332 8.92 1.72 14.42
N ARG A 333 9.61 0.90 13.61
CA ARG A 333 10.62 -0.07 14.06
C ARG A 333 12.02 0.39 13.65
N THR A 334 12.97 0.26 14.57
CA THR A 334 14.40 0.33 14.24
C THR A 334 14.84 -0.95 13.53
N TRP A 335 15.48 -0.78 12.36
CA TRP A 335 16.03 -1.84 11.54
C TRP A 335 17.55 -1.80 11.57
N ALA A 336 18.20 -2.96 11.60
CA ALA A 336 19.67 -3.06 11.67
C ALA A 336 20.41 -2.45 10.46
N SER A 337 19.73 -2.35 9.31
CA SER A 337 20.25 -1.67 8.13
C SER A 337 19.12 -1.25 7.19
N GLU A 338 19.44 -0.36 6.25
CA GLU A 338 18.54 0.00 5.15
C GLU A 338 18.12 -1.24 4.34
N CYS A 339 19.07 -2.13 4.01
CA CYS A 339 18.73 -3.38 3.33
C CYS A 339 17.79 -4.28 4.13
N HIS A 340 17.93 -4.31 5.46
CA HIS A 340 17.03 -5.10 6.31
C HIS A 340 15.59 -4.53 6.26
N ALA A 341 15.43 -3.21 6.32
CA ALA A 341 14.12 -2.55 6.17
C ALA A 341 13.50 -2.81 4.79
N HIS A 342 14.26 -2.60 3.71
CA HIS A 342 13.77 -2.79 2.33
C HIS A 342 13.43 -4.26 2.03
N ALA A 343 14.19 -5.22 2.56
CA ALA A 343 13.87 -6.63 2.41
C ALA A 343 12.52 -7.01 3.05
N ASN A 344 12.09 -6.25 4.06
CA ASN A 344 10.76 -6.36 4.67
C ASN A 344 9.71 -5.44 4.03
N ARG A 345 10.04 -4.80 2.89
CA ARG A 345 9.19 -3.84 2.16
C ARG A 345 8.83 -2.62 3.01
N VAL A 346 9.65 -2.28 4.01
CA VAL A 346 9.42 -1.14 4.88
C VAL A 346 10.16 0.07 4.32
N PRO A 347 9.46 1.19 4.07
CA PRO A 347 10.13 2.42 3.66
C PRO A 347 10.87 3.03 4.85
N VAL A 348 12.13 3.42 4.63
CA VAL A 348 12.94 4.13 5.62
C VAL A 348 12.44 5.58 5.78
N ASP A 349 12.37 6.06 7.02
CA ASP A 349 12.07 7.45 7.36
C ASP A 349 13.37 8.27 7.49
N TYR A 350 14.30 7.82 8.34
CA TYR A 350 15.59 8.47 8.57
C TYR A 350 16.67 7.48 9.06
N ALA A 351 17.93 7.91 9.02
CA ALA A 351 19.07 7.14 9.53
C ALA A 351 19.17 7.21 11.07
N GLY A 352 19.57 6.11 11.68
CA GLY A 352 19.62 5.90 13.12
C GLY A 352 18.34 5.26 13.69
N PRO A 353 18.31 4.99 15.01
CA PRO A 353 17.17 4.36 15.66
C PRO A 353 15.96 5.29 15.74
N CYS A 354 14.77 4.69 15.80
CA CYS A 354 13.53 5.43 15.94
C CYS A 354 13.49 6.19 17.27
N ARG A 355 13.19 7.50 17.20
CA ARG A 355 13.28 8.44 18.33
C ARG A 355 12.20 9.52 18.36
N GLY A 356 11.27 9.53 17.43
CA GLY A 356 10.29 10.60 17.28
C GLY A 356 9.10 10.18 16.42
N VAL A 357 7.98 10.85 16.63
CA VAL A 357 6.74 10.69 15.87
C VAL A 357 6.45 11.96 15.08
N GLY A 358 6.11 11.80 13.81
CA GLY A 358 5.68 12.91 12.96
C GLY A 358 4.28 13.38 13.30
N VAL A 359 4.10 14.70 13.39
CA VAL A 359 2.79 15.34 13.56
C VAL A 359 2.32 15.83 12.18
N PRO A 360 1.03 15.65 11.82
CA PRO A 360 0.49 16.25 10.59
C PRO A 360 0.82 17.73 10.51
N GLY A 361 0.97 18.26 9.29
CA GLY A 361 1.24 19.69 9.08
C GLY A 361 2.62 20.19 9.50
N ARG A 362 3.42 19.37 10.21
CA ARG A 362 4.78 19.70 10.66
C ARG A 362 5.81 18.81 9.97
N GLU A 363 6.77 19.42 9.28
CA GLU A 363 7.91 18.69 8.69
C GLU A 363 9.01 18.50 9.76
N GLY A 364 9.51 17.27 9.89
CA GLY A 364 10.60 16.92 10.80
C GLY A 364 10.15 16.57 12.22
N CYS A 365 11.02 15.83 12.92
CA CYS A 365 10.91 15.56 14.35
C CYS A 365 12.11 16.15 15.11
N PRO A 366 11.95 16.47 16.41
CA PRO A 366 13.07 16.87 17.25
C PRO A 366 14.22 15.85 17.20
N GLY A 367 15.43 16.30 16.87
CA GLY A 367 16.63 15.45 16.83
C GLY A 367 16.70 14.46 15.66
N VAL A 368 15.82 14.58 14.66
CA VAL A 368 15.85 13.80 13.42
C VAL A 368 16.38 14.66 12.28
N VAL A 369 17.31 14.10 11.50
CA VAL A 369 17.83 14.74 10.28
C VAL A 369 17.21 14.06 9.07
N CYS A 370 16.30 14.77 8.41
CA CYS A 370 15.68 14.27 7.18
C CYS A 370 16.61 14.46 5.97
N PRO A 371 16.54 13.56 4.96
CA PRO A 371 17.26 13.72 3.71
C PRO A 371 16.92 15.06 3.06
N LYS A 372 17.93 15.89 2.79
CA LYS A 372 17.74 17.20 2.13
C LYS A 372 17.64 17.02 0.62
N PRO A 373 16.78 17.79 -0.07
CA PRO A 373 16.80 17.84 -1.53
C PRO A 373 18.12 18.49 -2.02
N ALA A 374 18.73 17.89 -3.03
CA ALA A 374 19.88 18.46 -3.72
C ALA A 374 19.47 19.80 -4.36
N GLY A 375 20.09 20.91 -3.92
CA GLY A 375 19.77 22.27 -4.36
C GLY A 375 19.35 23.23 -3.23
N ALA A 376 18.99 22.71 -2.05
CA ALA A 376 18.85 23.53 -0.85
C ALA A 376 20.25 23.83 -0.28
N SER A 377 20.77 25.02 -0.57
CA SER A 377 22.02 25.50 0.02
C SER A 377 21.96 25.42 1.55
N SER A 378 23.06 24.95 2.12
CA SER A 378 23.26 24.80 3.55
C SER A 378 23.37 26.16 4.26
N SER A 379 22.24 26.64 4.76
CA SER A 379 22.14 27.62 5.85
C SER A 379 20.72 27.47 6.41
N SER A 380 20.46 27.05 7.64
CA SER A 380 21.21 27.17 8.88
C SER A 380 20.65 26.18 9.90
N SER A 381 21.49 25.88 10.89
CA SER A 381 21.13 25.40 12.22
C SER A 381 19.96 26.19 12.80
N SER A 382 19.03 25.46 13.45
CA SER A 382 18.18 25.90 14.57
C SER A 382 17.55 27.30 14.49
N SER A 383 16.30 27.37 14.06
CA SER A 383 15.29 28.24 14.70
C SER A 383 13.90 28.03 14.14
N SER A 384 12.95 27.85 15.05
CA SER A 384 11.52 27.93 14.86
C SER A 384 11.17 29.22 14.11
N SER A 385 10.62 29.10 12.90
CA SER A 385 9.94 30.19 12.22
C SER A 385 9.01 29.62 11.16
N SER A 386 7.72 29.84 11.37
CA SER A 386 6.64 29.58 10.44
C SER A 386 6.83 30.44 9.19
N SER A 387 7.57 29.92 8.20
CA SER A 387 7.61 30.48 6.87
C SER A 387 6.74 29.62 5.96
N SER A 388 5.55 30.14 5.67
CA SER A 388 4.65 29.69 4.61
C SER A 388 5.42 29.74 3.28
N PHE A 389 6.05 28.62 2.90
CA PHE A 389 6.70 28.48 1.61
C PHE A 389 5.63 28.21 0.55
N THR A 390 5.29 29.25 -0.22
CA THR A 390 4.80 29.08 -1.59
C THR A 390 5.94 28.49 -2.43
N SER A 391 6.01 27.16 -2.49
CA SER A 391 6.98 26.41 -3.28
C SER A 391 6.53 26.35 -4.74
N THR A 392 6.74 27.42 -5.51
CA THR A 392 6.80 27.34 -6.97
C THR A 392 8.14 26.76 -7.40
N SER A 393 8.35 25.47 -7.10
CA SER A 393 9.27 24.56 -7.76
C SER A 393 8.94 23.16 -7.21
N GLU A 394 7.77 22.66 -7.58
CA GLU A 394 7.48 21.23 -7.50
C GLU A 394 8.55 20.53 -8.36
N GLN A 395 9.53 19.87 -7.74
CA GLN A 395 10.31 18.88 -8.48
C GLN A 395 9.32 17.81 -8.96
N ALA A 396 9.03 17.79 -10.25
CA ALA A 396 8.09 16.88 -10.89
C ALA A 396 8.30 15.44 -10.41
N GLY A 397 7.23 14.82 -9.90
CA GLY A 397 7.22 13.43 -9.44
C GLY A 397 7.57 13.18 -7.96
N CYS A 398 7.92 14.21 -7.18
CA CYS A 398 8.13 14.08 -5.73
C CYS A 398 7.00 14.74 -4.94
N LEU A 399 6.31 13.93 -4.12
CA LEU A 399 5.22 14.36 -3.26
C LEU A 399 5.79 15.05 -2.02
N ALA A 400 5.45 16.32 -1.85
CA ALA A 400 5.56 17.00 -0.57
C ALA A 400 4.28 16.71 0.23
N GLY A 401 4.41 16.05 1.38
CA GLY A 401 3.31 15.95 2.33
C GLY A 401 2.19 15.01 1.90
N VAL A 402 2.50 13.71 1.73
CA VAL A 402 1.51 12.72 2.19
C VAL A 402 1.30 13.08 3.66
N ALA A 403 0.19 13.73 3.97
CA ALA A 403 -0.07 14.24 5.31
C ALA A 403 -0.77 13.13 6.08
N GLU A 404 0.00 12.27 6.74
CA GLU A 404 -0.55 11.52 7.86
C GLU A 404 0.37 11.65 9.07
N ALA A 405 -0.26 11.63 10.23
CA ALA A 405 0.42 11.56 11.51
C ALA A 405 1.25 10.27 11.53
N ALA A 406 2.58 10.38 11.67
CA ALA A 406 3.49 9.36 12.24
C ALA A 406 4.95 9.56 11.84
N TRP A 407 5.25 10.17 10.69
CA TRP A 407 6.62 10.19 10.15
C TRP A 407 7.30 11.55 10.18
N CYS A 408 8.59 11.52 10.47
CA CYS A 408 9.40 12.71 10.58
C CYS A 408 9.71 13.29 9.20
N CYS A 409 9.96 12.45 8.19
CA CYS A 409 10.42 12.90 6.89
C CYS A 409 9.30 12.79 5.83
N GLY A 410 8.68 13.93 5.55
CA GLY A 410 7.45 14.01 4.75
C GLY A 410 7.60 13.90 3.23
N ARG A 411 8.82 13.85 2.70
CA ARG A 411 9.07 13.79 1.25
C ARG A 411 9.14 12.36 0.76
N VAL A 412 8.33 12.05 -0.25
CA VAL A 412 8.31 10.74 -0.92
C VAL A 412 8.24 10.97 -2.42
N CYS A 413 9.15 10.34 -3.18
CA CYS A 413 9.10 10.39 -4.64
C CYS A 413 8.43 9.13 -5.20
N GLY A 414 7.48 9.31 -6.12
CA GLY A 414 6.63 8.24 -6.65
C GLY A 414 5.16 8.38 -6.26
N GLY A 415 4.44 7.26 -6.31
CA GLY A 415 3.01 7.19 -6.00
C GLY A 415 2.72 6.65 -4.61
N ALA A 416 1.56 7.02 -4.08
CA ALA A 416 1.07 6.51 -2.81
C ALA A 416 -0.42 6.16 -2.90
N LEU A 417 -0.83 5.07 -2.25
CA LEU A 417 -2.22 4.63 -2.15
C LEU A 417 -2.53 4.08 -0.75
N ARG A 418 -3.78 4.24 -0.34
CA ARG A 418 -4.31 3.70 0.92
C ARG A 418 -5.18 2.50 0.63
N LEU A 419 -5.03 1.46 1.42
CA LEU A 419 -5.78 0.21 1.30
C LEU A 419 -6.48 -0.12 2.62
N ALA A 420 -7.73 -0.56 2.52
CA ALA A 420 -8.48 -1.17 3.60
C ALA A 420 -8.73 -2.65 3.28
N TRP A 421 -8.91 -3.44 4.32
CA TRP A 421 -9.25 -4.85 4.23
C TRP A 421 -10.38 -5.16 5.22
N SER A 422 -11.07 -6.27 4.99
CA SER A 422 -12.00 -6.81 5.99
C SER A 422 -11.25 -7.66 7.00
N SER A 423 -11.33 -7.30 8.27
CA SER A 423 -10.74 -8.07 9.37
C SER A 423 -11.31 -9.49 9.41
N ARG A 424 -12.62 -9.60 9.18
CA ARG A 424 -13.32 -10.89 9.12
C ARG A 424 -12.80 -11.78 8.00
N ALA A 425 -12.55 -11.22 6.82
CA ALA A 425 -11.99 -11.98 5.70
C ALA A 425 -10.57 -12.49 6.01
N VAL A 426 -9.76 -11.70 6.71
CA VAL A 426 -8.41 -12.09 7.15
C VAL A 426 -8.47 -13.24 8.17
N GLU A 427 -9.34 -13.16 9.16
CA GLU A 427 -9.51 -14.21 10.18
C GLU A 427 -9.96 -15.54 9.54
N VAL A 428 -10.97 -15.46 8.68
CA VAL A 428 -11.51 -16.61 7.94
C VAL A 428 -10.44 -17.25 7.03
N ALA A 429 -9.62 -16.43 6.37
CA ALA A 429 -8.49 -16.90 5.58
C ALA A 429 -7.41 -17.58 6.46
N GLY A 430 -7.12 -17.04 7.64
CA GLY A 430 -6.11 -17.58 8.56
C GLY A 430 -6.42 -18.99 9.07
N VAL A 431 -7.70 -19.30 9.32
CA VAL A 431 -8.15 -20.63 9.77
C VAL A 431 -7.98 -21.70 8.68
N ALA A 432 -8.03 -21.29 7.41
CA ALA A 432 -7.94 -22.21 6.28
C ALA A 432 -6.51 -22.73 6.00
N ILE A 433 -5.48 -22.15 6.63
CA ILE A 433 -4.07 -22.47 6.38
C ILE A 433 -3.58 -23.57 7.36
N PRO A 434 -2.92 -24.64 6.89
CA PRO A 434 -2.23 -25.60 7.76
C PRO A 434 -1.08 -24.91 8.50
N HIS A 435 -1.06 -24.99 9.84
CA HIS A 435 -0.24 -24.14 10.72
C HIS A 435 -0.60 -22.67 10.47
N PRO A 436 -1.42 -22.02 11.33
CA PRO A 436 -2.04 -20.74 11.02
C PRO A 436 -0.97 -19.69 10.78
N ARG A 437 -0.61 -19.48 9.50
CA ARG A 437 0.20 -18.36 9.10
C ARG A 437 -0.71 -17.14 9.21
N PRO A 438 -0.42 -16.19 10.09
CA PRO A 438 -1.20 -14.98 10.07
C PRO A 438 -0.91 -14.25 8.78
N LEU A 439 -1.92 -13.60 8.25
CA LEU A 439 -1.74 -12.76 7.10
C LEU A 439 -0.97 -11.50 7.51
N THR A 440 0.24 -11.33 6.98
CA THR A 440 1.13 -10.21 7.33
C THR A 440 1.09 -9.09 6.30
N VAL A 441 1.45 -7.88 6.75
CA VAL A 441 1.68 -6.71 5.89
C VAL A 441 2.69 -7.04 4.79
N ALA A 442 3.79 -7.68 5.14
CA ALA A 442 4.82 -8.07 4.18
C ALA A 442 4.26 -9.01 3.09
N ALA A 443 3.45 -10.02 3.45
CA ALA A 443 2.84 -10.92 2.47
C ALA A 443 1.88 -10.19 1.51
N LEU A 444 1.09 -9.24 2.02
CA LEU A 444 0.21 -8.41 1.20
C LEU A 444 1.01 -7.50 0.26
N LEU A 445 2.06 -6.83 0.75
CA LEU A 445 2.95 -6.01 -0.09
C LEU A 445 3.63 -6.87 -1.18
N HIS A 446 4.01 -8.12 -0.88
CA HIS A 446 4.54 -9.06 -1.87
C HIS A 446 3.53 -9.35 -2.99
N ALA A 447 2.27 -9.59 -2.65
CA ALA A 447 1.20 -9.78 -3.64
C ALA A 447 0.96 -8.52 -4.50
N LEU A 448 1.03 -7.33 -3.91
CA LEU A 448 0.89 -6.06 -4.64
C LEU A 448 2.08 -5.80 -5.58
N ALA A 449 3.31 -6.07 -5.14
CA ALA A 449 4.51 -5.90 -5.95
C ALA A 449 4.52 -6.77 -7.21
N ALA A 450 3.93 -7.98 -7.16
CA ALA A 450 3.79 -8.84 -8.35
C ALA A 450 2.89 -8.22 -9.45
N ASN A 451 2.19 -7.13 -9.12
CA ASN A 451 1.39 -6.34 -10.04
C ASN A 451 2.08 -5.03 -10.46
N VAL A 452 3.32 -4.75 -10.06
CA VAL A 452 4.08 -3.61 -10.62
C VAL A 452 4.89 -4.09 -11.81
N GLY A 453 4.71 -3.41 -12.96
CA GLY A 453 5.31 -3.82 -14.23
C GLY A 453 6.66 -3.16 -14.54
N VAL A 454 7.03 -2.11 -13.81
CA VAL A 454 8.19 -1.24 -14.05
C VAL A 454 9.35 -1.68 -13.14
N SER A 455 10.55 -1.90 -13.69
CA SER A 455 11.69 -2.44 -12.92
C SER A 455 12.34 -1.45 -11.97
N GLU A 456 12.20 -0.17 -12.28
CA GLU A 456 12.69 0.94 -11.49
C GLU A 456 11.73 1.32 -10.35
N CYS A 457 10.58 0.64 -10.20
CA CYS A 457 9.60 0.91 -9.16
C CYS A 457 9.49 -0.25 -8.16
N GLU A 458 9.42 0.08 -6.88
CA GLU A 458 9.30 -0.86 -5.79
C GLU A 458 8.08 -0.55 -4.92
N VAL A 459 7.41 -1.60 -4.44
CA VAL A 459 6.25 -1.48 -3.55
C VAL A 459 6.69 -1.68 -2.11
N ARG A 460 6.56 -0.62 -1.31
CA ARG A 460 6.82 -0.62 0.14
C ARG A 460 5.58 -0.13 0.88
N GLY A 461 5.47 -0.39 2.17
CA GLY A 461 4.31 0.07 2.93
C GLY A 461 4.35 -0.29 4.40
N HIS A 462 3.37 0.22 5.12
CA HIS A 462 3.21 0.03 6.57
C HIS A 462 1.78 0.36 7.02
N LEU A 463 1.42 -0.09 8.22
CA LEU A 463 0.15 0.27 8.85
C LEU A 463 0.24 1.66 9.47
N THR A 464 -0.67 2.54 9.05
CA THR A 464 -0.80 3.92 9.53
C THR A 464 -1.46 3.96 10.91
N LEU A 465 -1.31 5.07 11.66
CA LEU A 465 -1.91 5.22 13.00
C LEU A 465 -3.42 4.97 13.01
N ASP A 466 -4.13 5.35 11.95
CA ASP A 466 -5.58 5.14 11.79
C ASP A 466 -5.96 3.68 11.44
N GLY A 467 -4.99 2.78 11.26
CA GLY A 467 -5.24 1.37 11.06
C GLY A 467 -5.48 0.94 9.61
N HIS A 468 -5.25 1.81 8.62
CA HIS A 468 -5.19 1.41 7.20
C HIS A 468 -3.76 1.21 6.71
N LEU A 469 -3.60 0.51 5.59
CA LEU A 469 -2.30 0.23 4.98
C LEU A 469 -1.95 1.36 4.01
N LEU A 470 -0.85 2.07 4.27
CA LEU A 470 -0.26 3.00 3.31
C LEU A 470 0.77 2.23 2.47
N VAL A 471 0.56 2.26 1.17
CA VAL A 471 1.46 1.65 0.18
C VAL A 471 2.10 2.77 -0.62
N LEU A 472 3.42 2.69 -0.75
CA LEU A 472 4.25 3.58 -1.54
C LEU A 472 4.81 2.78 -2.72
N VAL A 473 4.63 3.31 -3.93
CA VAL A 473 5.30 2.83 -5.14
C VAL A 473 6.37 3.86 -5.47
N THR A 474 7.59 3.58 -5.04
CA THR A 474 8.71 4.51 -5.13
C THR A 474 9.80 3.98 -6.03
N PRO A 475 10.65 4.84 -6.60
CA PRO A 475 11.81 4.38 -7.33
C PRO A 475 12.70 3.45 -6.49
N THR A 476 13.28 2.44 -7.12
CA THR A 476 14.29 1.58 -6.48
C THR A 476 15.45 2.47 -6.04
N ALA A 477 15.98 2.24 -4.84
CA ALA A 477 17.00 3.09 -4.24
C ALA A 477 18.26 3.10 -5.13
N ALA A 478 18.40 4.14 -5.97
CA ALA A 478 19.67 4.52 -6.52
C ALA A 478 20.38 5.37 -5.46
N HIS A 479 21.72 5.39 -5.46
CA HIS A 479 22.55 6.17 -4.53
C HIS A 479 22.36 7.70 -4.67
N THR A 480 21.33 8.15 -5.38
CA THR A 480 20.96 9.53 -5.63
C THR A 480 19.74 9.90 -4.78
N PRO A 481 19.82 10.96 -3.95
CA PRO A 481 18.74 11.34 -3.04
C PRO A 481 17.46 11.81 -3.74
N ILE A 482 17.52 12.14 -5.04
CA ILE A 482 16.35 12.49 -5.86
C ILE A 482 16.39 11.62 -7.13
N PRO A 483 15.35 10.80 -7.39
CA PRO A 483 15.25 9.99 -8.59
C PRO A 483 14.93 10.85 -9.83
N PRO A 484 15.23 10.37 -11.05
CA PRO A 484 14.82 11.05 -12.28
C PRO A 484 13.29 11.28 -12.32
N PRO A 485 12.80 12.48 -12.72
CA PRO A 485 11.38 12.81 -12.74
C PRO A 485 10.50 11.77 -13.46
N LEU A 486 10.96 11.30 -14.63
CA LEU A 486 10.25 10.31 -15.43
C LEU A 486 10.06 8.97 -14.71
N VAL A 487 11.04 8.54 -13.91
CA VAL A 487 10.96 7.31 -13.11
C VAL A 487 9.96 7.48 -11.97
N SER A 488 9.99 8.62 -11.27
CA SER A 488 9.01 8.91 -10.23
C SER A 488 7.59 9.03 -10.77
N GLU A 489 7.39 9.65 -11.93
CA GLU A 489 6.09 9.70 -12.61
C GLU A 489 5.60 8.32 -13.02
N ALA A 490 6.48 7.46 -13.54
CA ALA A 490 6.12 6.08 -13.87
C ALA A 490 5.68 5.29 -12.63
N CYS A 491 6.36 5.47 -11.50
CA CYS A 491 5.95 4.83 -10.25
C CYS A 491 4.62 5.39 -9.72
N MET A 492 4.34 6.68 -9.94
CA MET A 492 3.05 7.29 -9.65
C MET A 492 1.93 6.65 -10.48
N VAL A 493 2.14 6.49 -11.79
CA VAL A 493 1.19 5.82 -12.69
C VAL A 493 0.98 4.36 -12.28
N GLU A 494 2.02 3.61 -11.90
CA GLU A 494 1.86 2.24 -11.40
C GLU A 494 1.07 2.20 -10.07
N ALA A 495 1.20 3.20 -9.19
CA ALA A 495 0.39 3.30 -7.98
C ALA A 495 -1.10 3.52 -8.30
N GLU A 496 -1.43 4.43 -9.22
CA GLU A 496 -2.80 4.65 -9.69
C GLU A 496 -3.38 3.39 -10.35
N ARG A 497 -2.55 2.69 -11.14
CA ARG A 497 -2.90 1.40 -11.74
C ARG A 497 -3.25 0.37 -10.67
N LEU A 498 -2.49 0.28 -9.58
CA LEU A 498 -2.80 -0.61 -8.46
C LEU A 498 -4.14 -0.27 -7.79
N VAL A 499 -4.48 1.02 -7.61
CA VAL A 499 -5.80 1.43 -7.10
C VAL A 499 -6.90 0.87 -8.00
N GLY A 500 -6.76 1.01 -9.32
CA GLY A 500 -7.70 0.44 -10.29
C GLY A 500 -7.80 -1.09 -10.22
N VAL A 501 -6.68 -1.79 -10.08
CA VAL A 501 -6.64 -3.27 -9.96
C VAL A 501 -7.38 -3.76 -8.72
N VAL A 502 -7.24 -3.07 -7.58
CA VAL A 502 -7.92 -3.41 -6.33
C VAL A 502 -9.43 -3.11 -6.44
N ARG A 503 -9.80 -1.90 -6.89
CA ARG A 503 -11.22 -1.51 -7.04
C ARG A 503 -11.97 -2.37 -8.02
N ALA A 504 -11.33 -2.73 -9.14
CA ALA A 504 -11.91 -3.63 -10.14
C ALA A 504 -11.96 -5.10 -9.68
N ARG A 505 -11.47 -5.41 -8.46
CA ARG A 505 -11.36 -6.77 -7.91
C ARG A 505 -10.76 -7.75 -8.91
N SER A 506 -9.61 -7.36 -9.48
CA SER A 506 -8.96 -8.15 -10.52
C SER A 506 -8.74 -9.61 -10.08
N PRO A 507 -9.15 -10.62 -10.89
CA PRO A 507 -8.99 -12.03 -10.55
C PRO A 507 -7.53 -12.45 -10.30
N ARG A 508 -6.56 -11.75 -10.91
CA ARG A 508 -5.13 -12.02 -10.68
C ARG A 508 -4.67 -11.61 -9.27
N LEU A 509 -5.24 -10.55 -8.71
CA LEU A 509 -4.90 -10.08 -7.37
C LEU A 509 -5.75 -10.78 -6.31
N MET A 510 -7.08 -10.77 -6.50
CA MET A 510 -8.05 -11.31 -5.53
C MET A 510 -7.95 -12.82 -5.35
N SER A 511 -7.33 -13.54 -6.28
CA SER A 511 -7.07 -14.97 -6.12
C SER A 511 -5.99 -15.28 -5.10
N THR A 512 -5.08 -14.35 -4.82
CA THR A 512 -4.05 -14.56 -3.81
C THR A 512 -4.66 -14.31 -2.43
N LEU A 513 -4.44 -15.26 -1.51
CA LEU A 513 -5.01 -15.18 -0.16
C LEU A 513 -4.65 -13.87 0.58
N PRO A 514 -3.43 -13.32 0.44
CA PRO A 514 -3.11 -12.04 1.06
C PRO A 514 -3.95 -10.86 0.59
N ALA A 515 -4.30 -10.82 -0.70
CA ALA A 515 -4.99 -9.68 -1.28
C ALA A 515 -6.51 -9.90 -1.40
N SER A 516 -7.01 -11.13 -1.20
CA SER A 516 -8.45 -11.44 -1.26
C SER A 516 -9.27 -10.72 -0.19
N ALA A 517 -8.63 -10.27 0.89
CA ALA A 517 -9.28 -9.53 1.97
C ALA A 517 -9.41 -8.02 1.69
N LEU A 518 -8.80 -7.50 0.61
CA LEU A 518 -8.87 -6.08 0.27
C LEU A 518 -10.30 -5.67 -0.11
N THR A 519 -10.78 -4.61 0.52
CA THR A 519 -12.15 -4.11 0.34
C THR A 519 -12.19 -2.76 -0.36
N LEU A 520 -11.21 -1.89 -0.09
CA LEU A 520 -11.18 -0.53 -0.61
C LEU A 520 -9.75 -0.08 -0.93
N ALA A 521 -9.63 0.74 -1.97
CA ALA A 521 -8.39 1.44 -2.32
C ALA A 521 -8.66 2.90 -2.68
N VAL A 522 -7.80 3.81 -2.26
CA VAL A 522 -7.87 5.24 -2.60
C VAL A 522 -6.47 5.76 -2.89
N SER A 523 -6.31 6.63 -3.89
CA SER A 523 -5.03 7.32 -4.11
C SER A 523 -4.72 8.22 -2.90
N ALA A 524 -3.49 8.16 -2.41
CA ALA A 524 -3.07 8.98 -1.28
C ALA A 524 -2.50 10.34 -1.72
N HIS A 525 -2.18 10.46 -3.00
CA HIS A 525 -1.64 11.66 -3.63
C HIS A 525 -2.71 12.36 -4.48
N THR A 526 -2.53 13.66 -4.67
CA THR A 526 -3.31 14.46 -5.62
C THR A 526 -2.63 14.37 -6.98
N SER A 527 -3.30 13.81 -7.97
CA SER A 527 -2.76 13.79 -9.33
C SER A 527 -2.81 15.20 -9.93
N SER A 528 -1.70 15.65 -10.51
CA SER A 528 -1.65 16.89 -11.31
C SER A 528 -2.37 16.74 -12.67
N SER A 529 -2.94 15.56 -12.96
CA SER A 529 -3.55 15.20 -14.24
C SER A 529 -5.08 15.31 -14.22
N ALA A 530 -5.64 16.28 -13.52
CA ALA A 530 -6.87 16.89 -14.01
C ALA A 530 -6.41 17.87 -15.09
N ALA A 531 -6.40 17.43 -16.35
CA ALA A 531 -6.48 18.37 -17.45
C ALA A 531 -7.62 19.31 -17.10
N LEU A 532 -7.28 20.57 -16.78
CA LEU A 532 -8.23 21.66 -16.72
C LEU A 532 -8.90 21.64 -18.07
N VAL A 533 -10.07 20.98 -18.17
CA VAL A 533 -11.02 21.30 -19.22
C VAL A 533 -11.35 22.74 -18.90
N PRO A 534 -10.84 23.74 -19.65
CA PRO A 534 -11.23 25.10 -19.39
C PRO A 534 -12.75 25.09 -19.47
N ALA A 535 -13.41 25.63 -18.46
CA ALA A 535 -14.85 25.79 -18.46
C ALA A 535 -15.22 26.79 -19.56
N ALA A 536 -15.20 26.34 -20.82
CA ALA A 536 -15.62 27.08 -22.01
C ALA A 536 -17.15 27.25 -22.06
N HIS A 537 -17.84 27.00 -20.96
CA HIS A 537 -19.28 27.11 -20.82
C HIS A 537 -19.72 28.48 -20.29
N SER A 538 -18.80 29.33 -19.80
CA SER A 538 -19.16 30.66 -19.29
C SER A 538 -19.32 31.70 -20.41
N SER A 539 -18.51 31.63 -21.46
CA SER A 539 -18.55 32.59 -22.59
C SER A 539 -19.71 32.34 -23.57
N VAL A 540 -20.15 31.08 -23.74
CA VAL A 540 -21.30 30.75 -24.61
C VAL A 540 -22.63 31.17 -23.98
N ALA A 541 -22.77 31.02 -22.66
CA ALA A 541 -23.96 31.47 -21.93
C ALA A 541 -24.13 33.00 -21.97
N LEU A 542 -23.03 33.76 -21.90
CA LEU A 542 -23.07 35.23 -21.98
C LEU A 542 -23.47 35.72 -23.38
N LEU A 543 -22.98 35.06 -24.43
CA LEU A 543 -23.35 35.33 -25.82
C LEU A 543 -24.81 34.98 -26.11
N PHE A 544 -25.32 33.88 -25.55
CA PHE A 544 -26.72 33.48 -25.72
C PHE A 544 -27.68 34.44 -25.00
N VAL A 545 -27.31 34.92 -23.79
CA VAL A 545 -28.08 35.94 -23.06
C VAL A 545 -28.05 37.29 -23.78
N LEU A 546 -26.91 37.68 -24.37
CA LEU A 546 -26.80 38.90 -25.17
C LEU A 546 -27.64 38.81 -26.46
N LEU A 547 -27.60 37.67 -27.17
CA LEU A 547 -28.43 37.43 -28.36
C LEU A 547 -29.94 37.42 -28.06
N LEU A 548 -30.35 36.80 -26.95
CA LEU A 548 -31.73 36.85 -26.46
C LEU A 548 -32.16 38.28 -26.08
N SER A 549 -31.27 39.07 -25.47
CA SER A 549 -31.57 40.46 -25.12
C SER A 549 -31.71 41.38 -26.34
N MET A 550 -31.00 41.09 -27.43
CA MET A 550 -31.14 41.81 -28.71
C MET A 550 -32.42 41.40 -29.46
N LEU A 551 -32.80 40.12 -29.44
CA LEU A 551 -34.05 39.65 -30.01
C LEU A 551 -35.29 40.21 -29.28
N VAL A 552 -35.24 40.32 -27.95
CA VAL A 552 -36.33 40.92 -27.16
C VAL A 552 -36.44 42.44 -27.35
N ARG A 553 -35.33 43.13 -27.66
CA ARG A 553 -35.34 44.56 -28.01
C ARG A 553 -35.83 44.83 -29.43
N GLY A 554 -35.65 43.90 -30.37
CA GLY A 554 -36.16 44.02 -31.74
C GLY A 554 -37.69 43.92 -31.86
N VAL A 555 -38.36 43.21 -30.95
CA VAL A 555 -39.83 43.01 -30.97
C VAL A 555 -40.61 44.17 -30.34
N ARG A 556 -39.93 45.11 -29.66
CA ARG A 556 -40.57 46.29 -29.04
C ARG A 556 -40.55 47.56 -29.91
N GLY A 557 -40.15 47.44 -31.18
CA GLY A 557 -40.02 48.57 -32.13
C GLY A 557 -41.11 48.67 -33.21
N GLU A 558 -42.07 47.73 -33.26
CA GLU A 558 -43.21 47.79 -34.19
C GLU A 558 -44.52 47.48 -33.46
N VAL A 559 -45.00 48.46 -32.68
CA VAL A 559 -46.44 48.73 -32.45
C VAL A 559 -46.61 50.24 -32.37
#